data_AF-A0AAD5ZFJ2-F1
#
_entry.id   AF-A0AAD5ZFJ2-F1
#
_cell.length_a   1.000
_cell.length_b   1.000
_cell.length_c   1.000
_cell.angle_alpha   90.00
_cell.angle_beta   90.00
_cell.angle_gamma   90.00
#
_symmetry.space_group_name_H-M   'P 1'
#
loop_
_entity.id
_entity.type
_entity.pdbx_description
1 polymer ?
#
loop_
_entity_poly.entity_id
_entity_poly.type
_entity_poly.pdbx_seq_one_letter_code
_entity_poly.pdbx_strand_id
1 'polypeptide(L)'
;MAPFSPYFSMSRCNGLRGGVSSLLLRDTAARVKPVIQYAPPLKTWNPKQKLPQLSHRIDTCTCRLRIPCASLSSYASADDEPTNIGASKEAVETESSGSESELSDMADAFHISSRTAFAITAMIVFAALTFPLAMRSVSQAVGTKAKVLSYLTVLSGFYMAWNIGANDVANAMGTSVGSGALTLRQAVLTAAVLEFSGAFLMGTHVTNTMQKGILVASVFQGKDSLLFAGLLSSLAAAGTWLQVASFFGWPVSTTHCIVGAMVGFGLAYGGVGAVFWRSLARVSSSWVISPLMGAAASFLVYKCIRRFVYSAPNPGQAAAAAAPIAVFLGVTGISFAAFPLSKIFLIALLQALACGTIGAVIVSYVITKQLGHLLSSEADKPTATENQSAQNIGFLSDIAGPRGAQLEIVYGVFGYMQVLSACFMSFAHGGNDVSNAIGPLAAALAILQGGVSGAEIVIPLEVLAWGGFGIVAGLTMWGYRVIATIGKKITELTPTRGFAAEFAAASVVLVASKLGLPISATHTLVGAVMGVGFARGLNSVRAETVREIVASWVVTIPVGAILSVFYTWILTKLLSIVL
;
A
#
# COMPACT_ATOMS: atom_id res chain seq x y z
N MET A 1 -38.18 26.48 3.23
CA MET A 1 -38.54 27.89 3.00
C MET A 1 -37.64 28.74 3.89
N ALA A 2 -36.92 29.66 3.26
CA ALA A 2 -35.86 30.53 3.77
C ALA A 2 -36.43 31.61 4.76
N PRO A 3 -35.68 32.60 5.32
CA PRO A 3 -34.34 33.04 4.87
C PRO A 3 -33.39 33.79 5.85
N PHE A 4 -32.23 34.18 5.28
CA PHE A 4 -31.43 35.42 5.50
C PHE A 4 -30.47 35.58 6.72
N SER A 5 -29.16 35.57 6.37
CA SER A 5 -28.03 36.37 6.92
C SER A 5 -28.19 37.87 6.53
N PRO A 6 -27.31 38.86 6.85
CA PRO A 6 -26.09 38.94 7.70
C PRO A 6 -26.10 40.15 8.68
N TYR A 7 -25.04 40.41 9.46
CA TYR A 7 -24.36 41.72 9.54
C TYR A 7 -23.17 41.72 10.53
N PHE A 8 -22.03 42.15 10.00
CA PHE A 8 -20.85 42.64 10.71
C PHE A 8 -21.18 43.91 11.51
N SER A 9 -20.60 44.08 12.70
CA SER A 9 -20.36 45.41 13.28
C SER A 9 -19.11 45.41 14.16
N MET A 10 -18.14 46.24 13.76
CA MET A 10 -17.04 46.71 14.60
C MET A 10 -17.57 47.50 15.80
N SER A 11 -16.85 47.45 16.92
CA SER A 11 -16.89 48.50 17.95
C SER A 11 -15.50 48.66 18.56
N ARG A 12 -14.98 49.88 18.42
CA ARG A 12 -13.76 50.41 19.06
C ARG A 12 -14.01 50.76 20.52
N CYS A 13 -12.98 50.61 21.36
CA CYS A 13 -12.58 51.55 22.43
C CYS A 13 -11.16 51.15 22.89
N ASN A 14 -10.11 51.90 22.56
CA ASN A 14 -9.53 53.08 23.26
C ASN A 14 -8.76 52.75 24.56
N GLY A 15 -7.48 53.14 24.60
CA GLY A 15 -6.65 53.31 25.80
C GLY A 15 -5.16 52.97 25.57
N LEU A 16 -4.35 53.83 24.94
CA LEU A 16 -3.50 54.90 25.50
C LEU A 16 -2.12 54.47 26.07
N ARG A 17 -1.10 55.27 25.69
CA ARG A 17 0.32 55.34 26.09
C ARG A 17 1.25 54.38 25.35
N GLY A 18 2.35 54.79 24.71
CA GLY A 18 3.07 56.06 24.64
C GLY A 18 4.53 55.71 24.31
N GLY A 19 5.11 56.27 23.25
CA GLY A 19 6.48 55.94 22.84
C GLY A 19 6.88 56.68 21.56
N VAL A 20 7.76 57.65 21.72
CA VAL A 20 8.08 58.77 20.84
C VAL A 20 9.08 58.40 19.72
N SER A 21 8.78 58.89 18.51
CA SER A 21 9.62 59.39 17.40
C SER A 21 10.91 58.70 16.97
N SER A 22 11.03 58.44 15.65
CA SER A 22 11.87 59.29 14.78
C SER A 22 11.65 58.99 13.29
N LEU A 23 11.80 60.06 12.52
CA LEU A 23 11.44 60.30 11.13
C LEU A 23 12.63 60.08 10.18
N LEU A 24 12.33 60.05 8.87
CA LEU A 24 13.16 60.31 7.66
C LEU A 24 13.38 59.06 6.77
N LEU A 25 12.68 58.87 5.64
CA LEU A 25 12.76 59.55 4.32
C LEU A 25 14.20 59.66 3.76
N ARG A 26 14.57 58.78 2.81
CA ARG A 26 14.67 59.10 1.36
C ARG A 26 15.38 58.00 0.53
N ASP A 27 14.76 57.74 -0.62
CA ASP A 27 15.31 57.64 -1.98
C ASP A 27 16.39 56.60 -2.36
N THR A 28 15.91 55.66 -3.19
CA THR A 28 16.41 55.29 -4.54
C THR A 28 17.86 55.60 -4.91
N ALA A 29 18.61 54.56 -5.28
CA ALA A 29 19.32 54.51 -6.57
C ALA A 29 19.95 53.12 -6.81
N ALA A 30 19.62 52.55 -7.97
CA ALA A 30 20.32 51.43 -8.57
C ALA A 30 21.77 51.79 -8.91
N ARG A 31 22.72 50.85 -8.76
CA ARG A 31 23.94 50.84 -9.58
C ARG A 31 24.60 49.46 -9.63
N VAL A 32 24.58 48.90 -10.84
CA VAL A 32 25.42 47.80 -11.34
C VAL A 32 26.89 48.21 -11.30
N LYS A 33 27.80 47.28 -10.95
CA LYS A 33 29.24 47.35 -11.28
C LYS A 33 29.85 45.96 -11.54
N PRO A 34 30.96 45.89 -12.31
CA PRO A 34 31.27 44.79 -13.23
C PRO A 34 32.48 43.92 -12.83
N VAL A 35 32.64 42.84 -13.58
CA VAL A 35 33.80 41.93 -13.69
C VAL A 35 35.02 42.65 -14.27
N ILE A 36 36.24 42.37 -13.77
CA ILE A 36 37.52 42.33 -14.51
C ILE A 36 38.61 41.60 -13.65
N GLN A 37 39.38 40.73 -14.33
CA GLN A 37 40.57 39.99 -13.87
C GLN A 37 41.77 40.90 -13.55
N TYR A 38 42.64 40.47 -12.62
CA TYR A 38 44.11 40.64 -12.70
C TYR A 38 44.85 39.64 -11.78
N ALA A 39 45.85 38.93 -12.31
CA ALA A 39 46.96 38.31 -11.58
C ALA A 39 48.09 39.34 -11.43
N PRO A 40 48.97 39.31 -10.39
CA PRO A 40 50.28 38.58 -10.42
C PRO A 40 50.87 38.30 -8.99
N PRO A 41 52.19 38.07 -8.74
CA PRO A 41 53.22 37.26 -9.42
C PRO A 41 53.88 36.17 -8.52
N LEU A 42 54.71 35.32 -9.14
CA LEU A 42 55.62 34.34 -8.56
C LEU A 42 56.66 34.94 -7.59
N LYS A 43 56.91 34.25 -6.46
CA LYS A 43 58.17 34.32 -5.70
C LYS A 43 58.58 32.96 -5.09
N THR A 44 59.72 32.50 -5.60
CA THR A 44 60.85 31.81 -4.93
C THR A 44 60.65 30.50 -4.17
N TRP A 45 61.26 29.49 -4.78
CA TRP A 45 61.56 28.12 -4.35
C TRP A 45 62.44 28.07 -3.09
N ASN A 46 62.13 27.18 -2.15
CA ASN A 46 63.00 26.83 -1.01
C ASN A 46 63.10 25.28 -0.93
N PRO A 47 64.29 24.66 -1.08
CA PRO A 47 64.40 23.21 -1.21
C PRO A 47 64.63 22.59 0.16
N LYS A 48 63.59 21.95 0.73
CA LYS A 48 63.68 20.88 1.74
C LYS A 48 62.27 20.48 2.18
N GLN A 49 61.64 19.56 1.44
CA GLN A 49 60.61 18.68 2.01
C GLN A 49 60.46 17.41 1.16
N LYS A 50 60.49 16.28 1.86
CA LYS A 50 60.61 14.91 1.34
C LYS A 50 59.36 14.48 0.55
N LEU A 51 59.55 13.84 -0.61
CA LEU A 51 58.51 13.04 -1.27
C LEU A 51 58.16 11.80 -0.43
N PRO A 52 56.88 11.37 -0.43
CA PRO A 52 56.53 9.97 -0.29
C PRO A 52 55.91 9.41 -1.58
N GLN A 53 56.18 8.12 -1.75
CA GLN A 53 56.04 7.28 -2.94
C GLN A 53 54.58 7.02 -3.34
N LEU A 54 54.32 7.03 -4.67
CA LEU A 54 53.14 6.39 -5.25
C LEU A 54 53.26 4.87 -5.10
N SER A 55 52.32 4.25 -4.38
CA SER A 55 52.03 2.82 -4.52
C SER A 55 50.54 2.65 -4.78
N HIS A 56 50.22 2.04 -5.92
CA HIS A 56 48.87 1.66 -6.31
C HIS A 56 48.33 0.59 -5.34
N ARG A 57 47.23 0.89 -4.65
CA ARG A 57 46.34 -0.13 -4.07
C ARG A 57 45.11 -0.28 -4.95
N ILE A 58 44.94 -1.48 -5.48
CA ILE A 58 43.69 -1.96 -6.05
C ILE A 58 42.80 -2.32 -4.85
N ASP A 59 41.83 -1.46 -4.53
CA ASP A 59 40.80 -1.79 -3.54
C ASP A 59 39.76 -2.69 -4.20
N THR A 60 39.79 -3.96 -3.86
CA THR A 60 38.73 -4.92 -4.13
C THR A 60 37.49 -4.52 -3.33
N CYS A 61 36.47 -4.02 -4.03
CA CYS A 61 35.16 -3.71 -3.48
C CYS A 61 34.47 -5.00 -3.00
N THR A 62 34.65 -5.34 -1.73
CA THR A 62 33.84 -6.35 -1.05
C THR A 62 32.52 -5.71 -0.62
N CYS A 63 31.48 -5.86 -1.44
CA CYS A 63 30.10 -5.55 -1.07
C CYS A 63 29.68 -6.42 0.13
N ARG A 64 29.81 -5.90 1.36
CA ARG A 64 29.07 -6.45 2.51
C ARG A 64 27.60 -6.11 2.32
N LEU A 65 26.79 -7.13 2.04
CA LEU A 65 25.34 -7.07 2.12
C LEU A 65 24.93 -6.62 3.54
N ARG A 66 24.61 -5.34 3.75
CA ARG A 66 23.96 -4.87 4.99
C ARG A 66 22.48 -5.24 4.90
N ILE A 67 22.09 -6.26 5.65
CA ILE A 67 20.68 -6.58 5.89
C ILE A 67 20.06 -5.39 6.67
N PRO A 68 18.96 -4.79 6.20
CA PRO A 68 18.38 -3.62 6.86
C PRO A 68 17.80 -4.00 8.23
N CYS A 69 18.16 -3.24 9.26
CA CYS A 69 17.70 -3.44 10.64
C CYS A 69 16.68 -2.37 11.01
N ALA A 70 15.61 -2.76 11.71
CA ALA A 70 14.78 -1.83 12.46
C ALA A 70 15.67 -1.15 13.53
N SER A 71 15.90 0.15 13.41
CA SER A 71 16.74 0.89 14.36
C SER A 71 15.97 1.15 15.65
N LEU A 72 16.48 0.62 16.77
CA LEU A 72 15.94 0.83 18.13
C LEU A 72 15.71 2.33 18.47
N SER A 73 16.56 3.22 17.93
CA SER A 73 16.48 4.68 18.14
C SER A 73 15.14 5.32 17.72
N SER A 74 14.42 4.70 16.78
CA SER A 74 13.12 5.21 16.30
C SER A 74 11.99 5.10 17.33
N TYR A 75 12.15 4.31 18.40
CA TYR A 75 11.06 3.98 19.32
C TYR A 75 11.02 4.83 20.59
N ALA A 76 12.09 5.56 20.91
CA ALA A 76 12.26 6.28 22.18
C ALA A 76 11.56 7.65 22.23
N SER A 77 10.95 8.12 21.14
CA SER A 77 10.36 9.47 21.04
C SER A 77 8.83 9.49 20.97
N ALA A 78 8.17 8.38 21.24
CA ALA A 78 6.72 8.23 21.04
C ALA A 78 5.84 8.69 22.22
N ASP A 79 6.42 9.10 23.35
CA ASP A 79 5.67 9.47 24.58
C ASP A 79 5.87 10.93 25.04
N ASP A 80 6.50 11.80 24.25
CA ASP A 80 6.65 13.23 24.60
C ASP A 80 5.61 14.12 23.87
N GLU A 81 5.06 15.08 24.63
CA GLU A 81 4.06 16.08 24.22
C GLU A 81 4.32 16.76 22.86
N PRO A 82 3.26 17.24 22.16
CA PRO A 82 3.39 17.80 20.82
C PRO A 82 4.17 19.11 20.85
N THR A 83 5.43 19.05 20.43
CA THR A 83 6.22 20.23 20.12
C THR A 83 5.75 20.83 18.79
N ASN A 84 5.23 22.05 18.85
CA ASN A 84 4.85 22.89 17.72
C ASN A 84 5.98 22.97 16.68
N ILE A 85 5.82 22.28 15.55
CA ILE A 85 6.63 22.53 14.36
C ILE A 85 5.93 23.63 13.56
N GLY A 86 6.61 24.77 13.48
CA GLY A 86 6.10 26.01 12.92
C GLY A 86 5.63 25.91 11.48
N ALA A 87 4.60 26.70 11.20
CA ALA A 87 4.04 26.96 9.88
C ALA A 87 5.12 27.42 8.88
N SER A 88 5.21 26.72 7.75
CA SER A 88 5.88 27.21 6.55
C SER A 88 4.85 27.44 5.44
N LYS A 89 4.43 28.72 5.39
CA LYS A 89 4.07 29.58 4.25
C LYS A 89 3.43 28.96 2.99
N GLU A 90 2.25 29.49 2.69
CA GLU A 90 1.63 29.60 1.37
C GLU A 90 2.59 30.18 0.30
N ALA A 91 2.53 29.61 -0.91
CA ALA A 91 2.84 30.28 -2.18
C ALA A 91 2.09 29.51 -3.29
N VAL A 92 0.96 30.04 -3.77
CA VAL A 92 0.79 30.82 -5.02
C VAL A 92 1.10 30.00 -6.29
N GLU A 93 0.04 29.79 -7.07
CA GLU A 93 0.00 29.09 -8.36
C GLU A 93 0.91 29.71 -9.43
N THR A 94 1.48 28.86 -10.28
CA THR A 94 1.75 29.19 -11.69
C THR A 94 1.66 27.90 -12.52
N GLU A 95 0.69 27.87 -13.43
CA GLU A 95 0.44 26.77 -14.38
C GLU A 95 1.52 26.73 -15.47
N SER A 96 2.28 25.62 -15.55
CA SER A 96 2.78 24.95 -16.79
C SER A 96 3.91 23.91 -16.52
N SER A 97 3.99 23.27 -15.35
CA SER A 97 5.15 22.44 -14.93
C SER A 97 4.80 21.06 -14.32
N GLY A 98 3.66 20.48 -14.70
CA GLY A 98 3.13 19.26 -14.06
C GLY A 98 4.11 18.08 -13.98
N SER A 99 4.84 17.77 -15.06
CA SER A 99 5.75 16.61 -15.08
C SER A 99 7.06 16.81 -14.32
N GLU A 100 7.62 18.02 -14.30
CA GLU A 100 8.87 18.29 -13.57
C GLU A 100 8.64 18.32 -12.05
N SER A 101 7.48 18.85 -11.61
CA SER A 101 7.13 18.87 -10.18
C SER A 101 6.87 17.46 -9.62
N GLU A 102 6.14 16.60 -10.34
CA GLU A 102 5.82 15.24 -9.88
C GLU A 102 7.06 14.33 -9.79
N LEU A 103 8.00 14.48 -10.74
CA LEU A 103 9.27 13.76 -10.71
C LEU A 103 10.19 14.26 -9.59
N SER A 104 10.09 15.55 -9.24
CA SER A 104 10.74 16.09 -8.04
C SER A 104 10.16 15.46 -6.78
N ASP A 105 8.83 15.41 -6.66
CA ASP A 105 8.15 14.82 -5.50
C ASP A 105 8.53 13.34 -5.28
N MET A 106 8.59 12.56 -6.36
CA MET A 106 9.05 11.16 -6.31
C MET A 106 10.52 11.07 -5.87
N ALA A 107 11.38 11.92 -6.41
CA ALA A 107 12.80 11.93 -6.09
C ALA A 107 13.03 12.26 -4.61
N ASP A 108 12.31 13.25 -4.10
CA ASP A 108 12.36 13.68 -2.70
C ASP A 108 11.83 12.60 -1.77
N ALA A 109 10.70 11.97 -2.10
CA ALA A 109 10.09 10.91 -1.30
C ALA A 109 11.01 9.68 -1.14
N PHE A 110 11.76 9.33 -2.19
CA PHE A 110 12.66 8.17 -2.16
C PHE A 110 14.11 8.50 -1.82
N HIS A 111 14.44 9.77 -1.61
CA HIS A 111 15.81 10.27 -1.44
C HIS A 111 16.73 9.80 -2.57
N ILE A 112 16.28 9.96 -3.82
CA ILE A 112 17.03 9.65 -5.04
C ILE A 112 17.18 10.91 -5.91
N SER A 113 18.07 10.87 -6.91
CA SER A 113 18.19 12.00 -7.84
C SER A 113 16.98 12.08 -8.78
N SER A 114 16.57 13.28 -9.19
CA SER A 114 15.49 13.48 -10.18
C SER A 114 15.79 12.79 -11.51
N ARG A 115 17.08 12.65 -11.87
CA ARG A 115 17.52 11.87 -13.04
C ARG A 115 17.20 10.38 -12.90
N THR A 116 17.41 9.83 -11.70
CA THR A 116 17.08 8.42 -11.40
C THR A 116 15.57 8.20 -11.41
N ALA A 117 14.79 9.10 -10.81
CA ALA A 117 13.33 9.04 -10.83
C ALA A 117 12.77 9.11 -12.27
N PHE A 118 13.30 10.02 -13.09
CA PHE A 118 12.96 10.11 -14.51
C PHE A 118 13.34 8.83 -15.28
N ALA A 119 14.55 8.29 -15.07
CA ALA A 119 14.98 7.07 -15.74
C ALA A 119 14.08 5.87 -15.40
N ILE A 120 13.73 5.69 -14.12
CA ILE A 120 12.80 4.64 -13.68
C ILE A 120 11.44 4.80 -14.38
N THR A 121 10.89 6.00 -14.36
CA THR A 121 9.59 6.29 -14.99
C THR A 121 9.64 6.05 -16.50
N ALA A 122 10.69 6.52 -17.18
CA ALA A 122 10.88 6.32 -18.61
C ALA A 122 11.02 4.84 -18.97
N MET A 123 11.75 4.05 -18.18
CA MET A 123 11.86 2.60 -18.39
C MET A 123 10.52 1.88 -18.20
N ILE A 124 9.75 2.27 -17.17
CA ILE A 124 8.42 1.71 -16.93
C ILE A 124 7.48 2.06 -18.09
N VAL A 125 7.45 3.31 -18.55
CA VAL A 125 6.62 3.74 -19.68
C VAL A 125 7.03 3.01 -20.97
N PHE A 126 8.33 2.89 -21.22
CA PHE A 126 8.84 2.15 -22.37
C PHE A 126 8.41 0.68 -22.32
N ALA A 127 8.57 0.01 -21.17
CA ALA A 127 8.11 -1.36 -20.99
C ALA A 127 6.59 -1.47 -21.12
N ALA A 128 5.83 -0.51 -20.57
CA ALA A 128 4.38 -0.44 -20.63
C ALA A 128 3.86 -0.40 -22.07
N LEU A 129 4.55 0.31 -22.96
CA LEU A 129 4.16 0.48 -24.36
C LEU A 129 4.71 -0.63 -25.29
N THR A 130 5.89 -1.18 -25.00
CA THR A 130 6.55 -2.14 -25.91
C THR A 130 6.23 -3.59 -25.58
N PHE A 131 6.17 -3.96 -24.30
CA PHE A 131 5.98 -5.36 -23.90
C PHE A 131 4.64 -5.96 -24.37
N PRO A 132 3.51 -5.24 -24.37
CA PRO A 132 2.24 -5.77 -24.89
C PRO A 132 2.30 -6.21 -26.34
N LEU A 133 3.17 -5.62 -27.16
CA LEU A 133 3.35 -6.01 -28.57
C LEU A 133 3.96 -7.41 -28.70
N ALA A 134 4.70 -7.87 -27.71
CA ALA A 134 5.31 -9.20 -27.67
C ALA A 134 4.42 -10.27 -27.00
N MET A 135 3.32 -9.88 -26.35
CA MET A 135 2.43 -10.81 -25.66
C MET A 135 1.70 -11.72 -26.65
N ARG A 136 1.54 -13.01 -26.29
CA ARG A 136 0.81 -13.98 -27.13
C ARG A 136 -0.66 -13.59 -27.29
N SER A 137 -1.26 -13.08 -26.22
CA SER A 137 -2.65 -12.62 -26.16
C SER A 137 -2.96 -11.51 -27.17
N VAL A 138 -1.96 -10.70 -27.54
CA VAL A 138 -2.06 -9.65 -28.56
C VAL A 138 -1.66 -10.18 -29.93
N SER A 139 -0.53 -10.87 -30.03
CA SER A 139 0.03 -11.33 -31.31
C SER A 139 -0.80 -12.42 -32.01
N GLN A 140 -1.49 -13.28 -31.24
CA GLN A 140 -2.36 -14.34 -31.77
C GLN A 140 -3.73 -13.84 -32.26
N ALA A 141 -4.09 -12.58 -32.00
CA ALA A 141 -5.33 -12.01 -32.50
C ALA A 141 -5.35 -12.00 -34.04
N VAL A 142 -6.42 -12.54 -34.62
CA VAL A 142 -6.56 -12.70 -36.08
C VAL A 142 -7.07 -11.38 -36.69
N GLY A 143 -6.25 -10.77 -37.54
CA GLY A 143 -6.56 -9.51 -38.21
C GLY A 143 -6.04 -8.26 -37.50
N THR A 144 -5.70 -7.23 -38.28
CA THR A 144 -5.08 -5.99 -37.78
C THR A 144 -5.95 -5.27 -36.77
N LYS A 145 -7.28 -5.22 -37.00
CA LYS A 145 -8.23 -4.59 -36.06
C LYS A 145 -8.23 -5.27 -34.70
N ALA A 146 -8.31 -6.60 -34.67
CA ALA A 146 -8.30 -7.37 -33.42
C ALA A 146 -6.97 -7.19 -32.66
N LYS A 147 -5.83 -7.15 -33.36
CA LYS A 147 -4.52 -6.87 -32.74
C LYS A 147 -4.48 -5.50 -32.06
N VAL A 148 -4.96 -4.45 -32.74
CA VAL A 148 -5.01 -3.09 -32.17
C VAL A 148 -5.92 -3.04 -30.95
N LEU A 149 -7.12 -3.63 -31.03
CA LEU A 149 -8.05 -3.67 -29.89
C LEU A 149 -7.51 -4.48 -28.71
N SER A 150 -6.85 -5.62 -28.97
CA SER A 150 -6.19 -6.41 -27.92
C SER A 150 -5.07 -5.62 -27.24
N TYR A 151 -4.27 -4.89 -28.02
CA TYR A 151 -3.22 -4.02 -27.48
C TYR A 151 -3.81 -2.92 -26.57
N LEU A 152 -4.86 -2.22 -27.01
CA LEU A 152 -5.56 -1.21 -26.20
C LEU A 152 -6.19 -1.81 -24.93
N THR A 153 -6.69 -3.03 -25.02
CA THR A 153 -7.26 -3.77 -23.88
C THR A 153 -6.19 -4.06 -22.83
N VAL A 154 -5.01 -4.52 -23.26
CA VAL A 154 -3.87 -4.78 -22.37
C VAL A 154 -3.34 -3.50 -21.73
N LEU A 155 -3.30 -2.38 -22.46
CA LEU A 155 -2.96 -1.08 -21.90
C LEU A 155 -4.00 -0.57 -20.89
N SER A 156 -5.29 -0.80 -21.14
CA SER A 156 -6.36 -0.39 -20.23
C SER A 156 -6.29 -1.13 -18.89
N GLY A 157 -6.02 -2.45 -18.93
CA GLY A 157 -5.79 -3.19 -17.68
C GLY A 157 -4.46 -2.86 -17.02
N PHE A 158 -3.41 -2.49 -17.77
CA PHE A 158 -2.19 -1.93 -17.17
C PHE A 158 -2.51 -0.64 -16.41
N TYR A 159 -3.27 0.27 -17.01
CA TYR A 159 -3.65 1.53 -16.38
C TYR A 159 -4.44 1.30 -15.08
N MET A 160 -5.38 0.37 -15.07
CA MET A 160 -6.08 -0.03 -13.86
C MET A 160 -5.12 -0.64 -12.82
N ALA A 161 -4.27 -1.59 -13.21
CA ALA A 161 -3.31 -2.23 -12.32
C ALA A 161 -2.29 -1.24 -11.72
N TRP A 162 -1.82 -0.29 -12.53
CA TRP A 162 -0.98 0.82 -12.09
C TRP A 162 -1.69 1.66 -11.02
N ASN A 163 -2.97 1.95 -11.21
CA ASN A 163 -3.75 2.71 -10.21
C ASN A 163 -4.03 1.91 -8.93
N ILE A 164 -4.19 0.59 -9.02
CA ILE A 164 -4.24 -0.29 -7.84
C ILE A 164 -2.95 -0.16 -7.04
N GLY A 165 -1.79 -0.28 -7.69
CA GLY A 165 -0.49 -0.14 -7.01
C GLY A 165 -0.28 1.24 -6.38
N ALA A 166 -0.71 2.30 -7.06
CA ALA A 166 -0.59 3.67 -6.56
C ALA A 166 -1.45 3.92 -5.31
N ASN A 167 -2.66 3.36 -5.24
CA ASN A 167 -3.56 3.57 -4.10
C ASN A 167 -3.30 2.58 -2.95
N ASP A 168 -3.22 1.30 -3.25
CA ASP A 168 -3.43 0.26 -2.26
C ASP A 168 -2.16 -0.23 -1.59
N VAL A 169 -0.97 0.15 -2.06
CA VAL A 169 0.31 -0.19 -1.38
C VAL A 169 0.33 0.31 0.08
N ALA A 170 -0.41 1.39 0.36
CA ALA A 170 -0.57 1.92 1.70
C ALA A 170 -1.32 0.96 2.65
N ASN A 171 -2.15 0.06 2.12
CA ASN A 171 -2.81 -0.99 2.89
C ASN A 171 -1.80 -2.04 3.39
N ALA A 172 -0.77 -2.34 2.62
CA ALA A 172 0.21 -3.35 3.00
C ALA A 172 1.38 -2.79 3.80
N MET A 173 1.82 -1.56 3.49
CA MET A 173 3.05 -0.98 4.04
C MET A 173 2.82 0.27 4.89
N GLY A 174 1.62 0.85 4.88
CA GLY A 174 1.34 2.11 5.58
C GLY A 174 1.56 2.02 7.09
N THR A 175 1.22 0.89 7.72
CA THR A 175 1.42 0.73 9.18
C THR A 175 2.89 0.51 9.52
N SER A 176 3.62 -0.22 8.68
CA SER A 176 5.07 -0.45 8.84
C SER A 176 5.88 0.82 8.65
N VAL A 177 5.48 1.70 7.72
CA VAL A 177 6.10 3.02 7.58
C VAL A 177 5.68 3.95 8.70
N GLY A 178 4.40 3.97 9.07
CA GLY A 178 3.87 4.83 10.15
C GLY A 178 4.43 4.51 11.54
N SER A 179 4.75 3.24 11.80
CA SER A 179 5.38 2.78 13.06
C SER A 179 6.90 2.98 13.11
N GLY A 180 7.53 3.39 12.00
CA GLY A 180 8.98 3.50 11.87
C GLY A 180 9.72 2.17 11.65
N ALA A 181 9.01 1.04 11.47
CA ALA A 181 9.62 -0.26 11.21
C ALA A 181 10.32 -0.33 9.84
N LEU A 182 9.78 0.36 8.82
CA LEU A 182 10.36 0.48 7.49
C LEU A 182 10.43 1.94 7.05
N THR A 183 11.51 2.29 6.35
CA THR A 183 11.52 3.53 5.55
C THR A 183 10.61 3.37 4.33
N LEU A 184 10.11 4.49 3.80
CA LEU A 184 9.27 4.50 2.60
C LEU A 184 9.92 3.75 1.42
N ARG A 185 11.23 3.98 1.19
CA ARG A 185 11.97 3.28 0.12
C ARG A 185 12.04 1.78 0.34
N GLN A 186 12.27 1.32 1.58
CA GLN A 186 12.30 -0.11 1.89
C GLN A 186 10.91 -0.74 1.71
N ALA A 187 9.86 -0.06 2.16
CA ALA A 187 8.48 -0.49 1.99
C ALA A 187 8.12 -0.71 0.51
N VAL A 188 8.42 0.26 -0.36
CA VAL A 188 8.11 0.17 -1.79
C VAL A 188 8.89 -0.95 -2.48
N LEU A 189 10.19 -1.12 -2.17
CA LEU A 189 11.00 -2.20 -2.76
C LEU A 189 10.53 -3.59 -2.31
N THR A 190 10.18 -3.75 -1.03
CA THR A 190 9.66 -5.01 -0.50
C THR A 190 8.27 -5.32 -1.08
N ALA A 191 7.38 -4.32 -1.12
CA ALA A 191 6.06 -4.45 -1.72
C ALA A 191 6.15 -4.82 -3.21
N ALA A 192 7.06 -4.21 -3.97
CA ALA A 192 7.25 -4.53 -5.39
C ALA A 192 7.45 -6.03 -5.64
N VAL A 193 8.31 -6.68 -4.86
CA VAL A 193 8.59 -8.12 -5.01
C VAL A 193 7.38 -8.95 -4.60
N LEU A 194 6.74 -8.61 -3.48
CA LEU A 194 5.73 -9.45 -2.86
C LEU A 194 4.34 -9.28 -3.48
N GLU A 195 3.95 -8.07 -3.86
CA GLU A 195 2.74 -7.79 -4.64
C GLU A 195 2.79 -8.53 -5.98
N PHE A 196 3.92 -8.45 -6.69
CA PHE A 196 4.12 -9.20 -7.94
C PHE A 196 4.03 -10.70 -7.72
N SER A 197 4.72 -11.22 -6.69
CA SER A 197 4.71 -12.64 -6.36
C SER A 197 3.31 -13.13 -6.00
N GLY A 198 2.56 -12.37 -5.22
CA GLY A 198 1.18 -12.64 -4.85
C GLY A 198 0.25 -12.66 -6.06
N ALA A 199 0.33 -11.61 -6.89
CA ALA A 199 -0.42 -11.49 -8.13
C ALA A 199 -0.18 -12.70 -9.03
N PHE A 200 1.07 -13.09 -9.23
CA PHE A 200 1.47 -14.18 -10.12
C PHE A 200 1.08 -15.57 -9.59
N LEU A 201 1.26 -15.83 -8.29
CA LEU A 201 1.07 -17.17 -7.70
C LEU A 201 -0.37 -17.44 -7.26
N MET A 202 -1.11 -16.42 -6.83
CA MET A 202 -2.45 -16.57 -6.24
C MET A 202 -3.58 -15.88 -7.02
N GLY A 203 -3.25 -14.98 -7.95
CA GLY A 203 -4.24 -14.14 -8.61
C GLY A 203 -5.28 -14.86 -9.45
N THR A 204 -5.01 -16.10 -9.90
CA THR A 204 -5.91 -16.86 -10.78
C THR A 204 -7.28 -17.15 -10.14
N HIS A 205 -7.32 -17.48 -8.85
CA HIS A 205 -8.54 -17.89 -8.15
C HIS A 205 -9.60 -16.78 -8.11
N VAL A 206 -9.20 -15.56 -7.72
CA VAL A 206 -10.10 -14.41 -7.61
C VAL A 206 -10.44 -13.84 -8.98
N THR A 207 -9.47 -13.86 -9.91
CA THR A 207 -9.66 -13.36 -11.27
C THR A 207 -10.76 -14.11 -12.02
N ASN A 208 -10.85 -15.44 -11.84
CA ASN A 208 -11.93 -16.24 -12.42
C ASN A 208 -13.31 -15.77 -11.94
N THR A 209 -13.44 -15.41 -10.65
CA THR A 209 -14.68 -14.86 -10.09
C THR A 209 -14.98 -13.46 -10.63
N MET A 210 -13.99 -12.58 -10.75
CA MET A 210 -14.20 -11.24 -11.34
C MET A 210 -14.61 -11.30 -12.81
N GLN A 211 -14.02 -12.21 -13.58
CA GLN A 211 -14.31 -12.36 -15.00
C GLN A 211 -15.75 -12.83 -15.27
N LYS A 212 -16.24 -13.82 -14.52
CA LYS A 212 -17.53 -14.48 -14.78
C LYS A 212 -18.66 -14.03 -13.85
N GLY A 213 -18.33 -13.35 -12.76
CA GLY A 213 -19.22 -13.22 -11.62
C GLY A 213 -20.13 -11.99 -11.62
N ILE A 214 -19.84 -10.93 -12.39
CA ILE A 214 -20.57 -9.66 -12.23
C ILE A 214 -21.59 -9.42 -13.34
N LEU A 215 -21.17 -9.58 -14.61
CA LEU A 215 -22.01 -9.30 -15.78
C LEU A 215 -22.48 -10.59 -16.46
N VAL A 216 -23.75 -10.60 -16.86
CA VAL A 216 -24.36 -11.69 -17.61
C VAL A 216 -24.05 -11.50 -19.10
N ALA A 217 -22.99 -12.15 -19.58
CA ALA A 217 -22.56 -12.02 -20.97
C ALA A 217 -23.65 -12.40 -21.99
N SER A 218 -24.56 -13.32 -21.66
CA SER A 218 -25.63 -13.76 -22.56
C SER A 218 -26.64 -12.65 -22.90
N VAL A 219 -26.82 -11.65 -22.03
CA VAL A 219 -27.71 -10.49 -22.30
C VAL A 219 -27.16 -9.62 -23.44
N PHE A 220 -25.85 -9.70 -23.69
CA PHE A 220 -25.17 -8.98 -24.75
C PHE A 220 -24.90 -9.84 -26.00
N GLN A 221 -25.54 -11.01 -26.13
CA GLN A 221 -25.42 -11.83 -27.34
C GLN A 221 -25.80 -11.03 -28.59
N GLY A 222 -24.91 -11.04 -29.60
CA GLY A 222 -25.07 -10.24 -30.81
C GLY A 222 -24.73 -8.75 -30.63
N LYS A 223 -24.27 -8.35 -29.45
CA LYS A 223 -23.80 -6.99 -29.11
C LYS A 223 -22.41 -7.04 -28.47
N ASP A 224 -21.54 -7.91 -28.98
CA ASP A 224 -20.20 -8.17 -28.41
C ASP A 224 -19.34 -6.90 -28.34
N SER A 225 -19.46 -6.00 -29.32
CA SER A 225 -18.78 -4.70 -29.31
C SER A 225 -19.22 -3.80 -28.16
N LEU A 226 -20.48 -3.88 -27.73
CA LEU A 226 -21.00 -3.11 -26.59
C LEU A 226 -20.49 -3.67 -25.27
N LEU A 227 -20.48 -5.00 -25.11
CA LEU A 227 -19.91 -5.64 -23.93
C LEU A 227 -18.41 -5.38 -23.81
N PHE A 228 -17.68 -5.48 -24.92
CA PHE A 228 -16.27 -5.10 -25.00
C PHE A 228 -16.04 -3.65 -24.57
N ALA A 229 -16.80 -2.70 -25.14
CA ALA A 229 -16.70 -1.29 -24.78
C ALA A 229 -17.01 -1.05 -23.30
N GLY A 230 -18.01 -1.73 -22.73
CA GLY A 230 -18.36 -1.63 -21.32
C GLY A 230 -17.27 -2.12 -20.37
N LEU A 231 -16.60 -3.23 -20.72
CA LEU A 231 -15.49 -3.78 -19.93
C LEU A 231 -14.27 -2.84 -19.94
N LEU A 232 -13.89 -2.31 -21.10
CA LEU A 232 -12.81 -1.31 -21.21
C LEU A 232 -13.17 -0.01 -20.46
N SER A 233 -14.42 0.43 -20.60
CA SER A 233 -14.92 1.62 -19.92
C SER A 233 -14.94 1.45 -18.41
N SER A 234 -15.23 0.24 -17.92
CA SER A 234 -15.18 -0.07 -16.48
C SER A 234 -13.76 -0.01 -15.93
N LEU A 235 -12.78 -0.55 -16.67
CA LEU A 235 -11.35 -0.44 -16.30
C LEU A 235 -10.89 1.03 -16.31
N ALA A 236 -11.23 1.78 -17.35
CA ALA A 236 -10.89 3.20 -17.45
C ALA A 236 -11.53 4.02 -16.32
N ALA A 237 -12.82 3.81 -16.05
CA ALA A 237 -13.56 4.52 -15.00
C ALA A 237 -12.97 4.26 -13.61
N ALA A 238 -12.72 2.99 -13.29
CA ALA A 238 -12.12 2.63 -12.01
C ALA A 238 -10.69 3.17 -11.88
N GLY A 239 -9.88 3.04 -12.94
CA GLY A 239 -8.53 3.59 -13.00
C GLY A 239 -8.51 5.11 -12.79
N THR A 240 -9.41 5.86 -13.45
CA THR A 240 -9.51 7.31 -13.30
C THR A 240 -9.91 7.73 -11.88
N TRP A 241 -10.88 7.07 -11.26
CA TRP A 241 -11.24 7.39 -9.88
C TRP A 241 -10.08 7.11 -8.90
N LEU A 242 -9.41 5.97 -9.08
CA LEU A 242 -8.24 5.60 -8.27
C LEU A 242 -7.07 6.56 -8.47
N GLN A 243 -6.86 7.05 -9.69
CA GLN A 243 -5.86 8.07 -9.99
C GLN A 243 -6.14 9.34 -9.18
N VAL A 244 -7.38 9.84 -9.26
CA VAL A 244 -7.82 11.04 -8.54
C VAL A 244 -7.67 10.84 -7.03
N ALA A 245 -8.14 9.71 -6.50
CA ALA A 245 -8.01 9.40 -5.08
C ALA A 245 -6.54 9.34 -4.64
N SER A 246 -5.68 8.70 -5.42
CA SER A 246 -4.24 8.58 -5.13
C SER A 246 -3.52 9.92 -5.18
N PHE A 247 -3.90 10.81 -6.11
CA PHE A 247 -3.37 12.16 -6.20
C PHE A 247 -3.62 12.95 -4.92
N PHE A 248 -4.83 12.85 -4.37
CA PHE A 248 -5.22 13.46 -3.09
C PHE A 248 -4.81 12.67 -1.85
N GLY A 249 -4.12 11.53 -2.01
CA GLY A 249 -3.69 10.68 -0.91
C GLY A 249 -4.83 9.95 -0.19
N TRP A 250 -5.99 9.80 -0.84
CA TRP A 250 -7.18 9.15 -0.27
C TRP A 250 -7.11 7.64 -0.43
N PRO A 251 -7.16 6.86 0.67
CA PRO A 251 -7.33 5.42 0.58
C PRO A 251 -8.77 5.10 0.20
N VAL A 252 -8.94 4.46 -0.96
CA VAL A 252 -10.25 4.00 -1.45
C VAL A 252 -10.23 2.49 -1.66
N SER A 253 -11.38 1.93 -2.04
CA SER A 253 -11.52 0.50 -2.32
C SER A 253 -11.54 0.27 -3.82
N THR A 254 -10.47 -0.31 -4.36
CA THR A 254 -10.34 -0.69 -5.78
C THR A 254 -11.45 -1.66 -6.21
N THR A 255 -11.70 -2.71 -5.41
CA THR A 255 -12.76 -3.70 -5.67
C THR A 255 -14.15 -3.07 -5.72
N HIS A 256 -14.46 -2.11 -4.84
CA HIS A 256 -15.72 -1.38 -4.89
C HIS A 256 -15.87 -0.59 -6.17
N CYS A 257 -14.80 0.10 -6.58
CA CYS A 257 -14.83 0.96 -7.74
C CYS A 257 -15.07 0.15 -9.02
N ILE A 258 -14.32 -0.94 -9.23
CA ILE A 258 -14.47 -1.77 -10.43
C ILE A 258 -15.81 -2.52 -10.47
N VAL A 259 -16.26 -3.08 -9.33
CA VAL A 259 -17.57 -3.74 -9.27
C VAL A 259 -18.69 -2.72 -9.53
N GLY A 260 -18.60 -1.53 -8.93
CA GLY A 260 -19.52 -0.42 -9.19
C GLY A 260 -19.52 0.00 -10.67
N ALA A 261 -18.35 0.13 -11.28
CA ALA A 261 -18.19 0.46 -12.70
C ALA A 261 -18.83 -0.59 -13.63
N MET A 262 -18.60 -1.87 -13.37
CA MET A 262 -19.20 -2.97 -14.14
C MET A 262 -20.71 -3.02 -13.95
N VAL A 263 -21.21 -2.91 -12.72
CA VAL A 263 -22.65 -2.89 -12.42
C VAL A 263 -23.32 -1.67 -13.06
N GLY A 264 -22.71 -0.49 -13.00
CA GLY A 264 -23.21 0.72 -13.64
C GLY A 264 -23.38 0.56 -15.15
N PHE A 265 -22.36 0.04 -15.84
CA PHE A 265 -22.46 -0.31 -17.25
C PHE A 265 -23.57 -1.33 -17.52
N GLY A 266 -23.59 -2.43 -16.74
CA GLY A 266 -24.57 -3.51 -16.90
C GLY A 266 -26.01 -3.00 -16.78
N LEU A 267 -26.30 -2.21 -15.76
CA LEU A 267 -27.64 -1.63 -15.54
C LEU A 267 -28.03 -0.65 -16.64
N ALA A 268 -27.12 0.23 -17.08
CA ALA A 268 -27.44 1.26 -18.07
C ALA A 268 -27.65 0.70 -19.49
N TYR A 269 -26.86 -0.30 -19.89
CA TYR A 269 -26.84 -0.79 -21.29
C TYR A 269 -27.49 -2.17 -21.47
N GLY A 270 -27.58 -2.97 -20.42
CA GLY A 270 -28.19 -4.29 -20.43
C GLY A 270 -29.41 -4.44 -19.50
N GLY A 271 -29.74 -3.41 -18.71
CA GLY A 271 -30.85 -3.43 -17.77
C GLY A 271 -30.60 -4.32 -16.54
N VAL A 272 -31.63 -4.50 -15.72
CA VAL A 272 -31.57 -5.27 -14.46
C VAL A 272 -31.11 -6.72 -14.68
N GLY A 273 -31.44 -7.31 -15.84
CA GLY A 273 -31.07 -8.69 -16.19
C GLY A 273 -29.59 -8.89 -16.52
N ALA A 274 -28.82 -7.83 -16.77
CA ALA A 274 -27.42 -7.91 -17.15
C ALA A 274 -26.45 -8.08 -15.96
N VAL A 275 -26.96 -8.06 -14.73
CA VAL A 275 -26.16 -8.21 -13.51
C VAL A 275 -26.47 -9.54 -12.83
N PHE A 276 -25.43 -10.29 -12.46
CA PHE A 276 -25.58 -11.51 -11.66
C PHE A 276 -25.86 -11.15 -10.19
N TRP A 277 -27.12 -10.85 -9.85
CA TRP A 277 -27.52 -10.42 -8.51
C TRP A 277 -27.08 -11.37 -7.39
N ARG A 278 -27.11 -12.69 -7.61
CA ARG A 278 -26.66 -13.67 -6.61
C ARG A 278 -25.15 -13.57 -6.34
N SER A 279 -24.36 -13.35 -7.39
CA SER A 279 -22.91 -13.17 -7.28
C SER A 279 -22.58 -11.80 -6.69
N LEU A 280 -23.27 -10.74 -7.13
CA LEU A 280 -23.13 -9.39 -6.55
C LEU A 280 -23.50 -9.38 -5.07
N ALA A 281 -24.54 -10.12 -4.65
CA ALA A 281 -24.90 -10.30 -3.24
C ALA A 281 -23.77 -11.00 -2.45
N ARG A 282 -23.13 -12.02 -3.03
CA ARG A 282 -21.98 -12.69 -2.42
C ARG A 282 -20.79 -11.74 -2.27
N VAL A 283 -20.47 -10.98 -3.32
CA VAL A 283 -19.37 -10.00 -3.31
C VAL A 283 -19.66 -8.87 -2.32
N SER A 284 -20.85 -8.27 -2.35
CA SER A 284 -21.22 -7.21 -1.40
C SER A 284 -21.29 -7.68 0.05
N SER A 285 -21.69 -8.94 0.30
CA SER A 285 -21.63 -9.51 1.66
C SER A 285 -20.19 -9.60 2.19
N SER A 286 -19.21 -9.85 1.31
CA SER A 286 -17.80 -9.93 1.69
C SER A 286 -17.27 -8.58 2.18
N TRP A 287 -17.79 -7.47 1.64
CA TRP A 287 -17.39 -6.10 2.00
C TRP A 287 -17.76 -5.71 3.43
N VAL A 288 -18.76 -6.39 4.01
CA VAL A 288 -19.16 -6.24 5.41
C VAL A 288 -18.48 -7.29 6.28
N ILE A 289 -18.44 -8.54 5.82
CA ILE A 289 -17.90 -9.66 6.60
C ILE A 289 -16.38 -9.52 6.78
N SER A 290 -15.63 -9.10 5.76
CA SER A 290 -14.18 -9.06 5.83
C SER A 290 -13.61 -8.04 6.83
N PRO A 291 -14.09 -6.78 6.92
CA PRO A 291 -13.68 -5.89 8.01
C PRO A 291 -14.06 -6.41 9.39
N LEU A 292 -15.22 -7.05 9.56
CA LEU A 292 -15.62 -7.64 10.84
C LEU A 292 -14.72 -8.82 11.24
N MET A 293 -14.38 -9.69 10.28
CA MET A 293 -13.42 -10.78 10.50
C MET A 293 -12.03 -10.24 10.81
N GLY A 294 -11.58 -9.20 10.10
CA GLY A 294 -10.32 -8.51 10.38
C GLY A 294 -10.30 -7.93 11.79
N ALA A 295 -11.39 -7.26 12.21
CA ALA A 295 -11.55 -6.72 13.56
C ALA A 295 -11.53 -7.82 14.62
N ALA A 296 -12.25 -8.92 14.42
CA ALA A 296 -12.29 -10.03 15.37
C ALA A 296 -10.93 -10.74 15.47
N ALA A 297 -10.28 -11.02 14.34
CA ALA A 297 -8.99 -11.69 14.30
C ALA A 297 -7.88 -10.82 14.93
N SER A 298 -7.82 -9.54 14.60
CA SER A 298 -6.84 -8.62 15.16
C SER A 298 -7.06 -8.35 16.66
N PHE A 299 -8.32 -8.25 17.10
CA PHE A 299 -8.67 -8.17 18.52
C PHE A 299 -8.13 -9.39 19.27
N LEU A 300 -8.35 -10.60 18.72
CA LEU A 300 -7.87 -11.84 19.31
C LEU A 300 -6.33 -11.88 19.36
N VAL A 301 -5.66 -11.60 18.24
CA VAL A 301 -4.19 -11.57 18.16
C VAL A 301 -3.62 -10.58 19.16
N TYR A 302 -4.18 -9.37 19.25
CA TYR A 302 -3.69 -8.36 20.17
C TYR A 302 -3.95 -8.72 21.64
N LYS A 303 -5.11 -9.33 21.96
CA LYS A 303 -5.37 -9.86 23.32
C LYS A 303 -4.40 -10.99 23.67
N CYS A 304 -4.05 -11.87 22.73
CA CYS A 304 -2.99 -12.86 22.92
C CYS A 304 -1.64 -12.20 23.21
N ILE A 305 -1.25 -11.16 22.48
CA ILE A 305 -0.01 -10.40 22.76
C ILE A 305 -0.06 -9.81 24.17
N ARG A 306 -1.16 -9.17 24.58
CA ARG A 306 -1.28 -8.62 25.95
C ARG A 306 -1.19 -9.71 27.01
N ARG A 307 -1.81 -10.87 26.78
CA ARG A 307 -1.87 -11.96 27.76
C ARG A 307 -0.59 -12.77 27.87
N PHE A 308 0.10 -13.03 26.77
CA PHE A 308 1.28 -13.90 26.76
C PHE A 308 2.59 -13.14 26.77
N VAL A 309 2.62 -11.90 26.28
CA VAL A 309 3.81 -11.06 26.25
C VAL A 309 3.76 -9.99 27.32
N TYR A 310 2.71 -9.16 27.37
CA TYR A 310 2.73 -7.99 28.26
C TYR A 310 2.56 -8.33 29.75
N SER A 311 1.74 -9.33 30.10
CA SER A 311 1.64 -9.80 31.49
C SER A 311 2.74 -10.77 31.92
N ALA A 312 3.75 -11.02 31.08
CA ALA A 312 4.86 -11.88 31.48
C ALA A 312 5.78 -11.14 32.48
N PRO A 313 6.45 -11.84 33.41
CA PRO A 313 7.41 -11.22 34.32
C PRO A 313 8.56 -10.51 33.58
N ASN A 314 9.00 -11.10 32.45
CA ASN A 314 10.01 -10.55 31.54
C ASN A 314 9.43 -10.41 30.11
N PRO A 315 8.72 -9.32 29.80
CA PRO A 315 8.02 -9.14 28.52
C PRO A 315 8.93 -9.21 27.30
N GLY A 316 10.17 -8.69 27.39
CA GLY A 316 11.13 -8.75 26.30
C GLY A 316 11.52 -10.18 25.92
N GLN A 317 11.79 -11.03 26.91
CA GLN A 317 12.07 -12.46 26.70
C GLN A 317 10.85 -13.21 26.20
N ALA A 318 9.67 -12.91 26.75
CA ALA A 318 8.41 -13.50 26.28
C ALA A 318 8.14 -13.15 24.81
N ALA A 319 8.40 -11.91 24.38
CA ALA A 319 8.29 -11.50 22.99
C ALA A 319 9.28 -12.28 22.10
N ALA A 320 10.54 -12.38 22.51
CA ALA A 320 11.57 -13.11 21.78
C ALA A 320 11.27 -14.61 21.65
N ALA A 321 10.64 -15.22 22.65
CA ALA A 321 10.20 -16.62 22.61
C ALA A 321 8.93 -16.82 21.75
N ALA A 322 8.00 -15.87 21.78
CA ALA A 322 6.76 -15.95 21.01
C ALA A 322 6.97 -15.74 19.50
N ALA A 323 7.94 -14.91 19.11
CA ALA A 323 8.17 -14.55 17.70
C ALA A 323 8.45 -15.77 16.78
N PRO A 324 9.39 -16.68 17.07
CA PRO A 324 9.62 -17.87 16.24
C PRO A 324 8.39 -18.77 16.11
N ILE A 325 7.58 -18.89 17.16
CA ILE A 325 6.34 -19.69 17.15
C ILE A 325 5.31 -19.05 16.22
N ALA A 326 5.12 -17.74 16.32
CA ALA A 326 4.22 -17.01 15.45
C ALA A 326 4.65 -17.10 13.97
N VAL A 327 5.95 -17.01 13.69
CA VAL A 327 6.50 -17.16 12.34
C VAL A 327 6.34 -18.58 11.83
N PHE A 328 6.59 -19.59 12.66
CA PHE A 328 6.36 -21.00 12.30
C PHE A 328 4.92 -21.20 11.83
N LEU A 329 3.94 -20.81 12.66
CA LEU A 329 2.52 -20.98 12.36
C LEU A 329 2.10 -20.17 11.13
N GLY A 330 2.53 -18.91 11.04
CA GLY A 330 2.21 -18.03 9.93
C GLY A 330 2.77 -18.53 8.60
N VAL A 331 4.09 -18.79 8.53
CA VAL A 331 4.76 -19.22 7.31
C VAL A 331 4.28 -20.61 6.88
N THR A 332 4.01 -21.53 7.80
CA THR A 332 3.39 -22.83 7.45
C THR A 332 2.01 -22.64 6.84
N GLY A 333 1.14 -21.85 7.49
CA GLY A 333 -0.20 -21.58 6.99
C GLY A 333 -0.20 -20.94 5.60
N ILE A 334 0.66 -19.93 5.39
CA ILE A 334 0.81 -19.24 4.10
C ILE A 334 1.35 -20.19 3.05
N SER A 335 2.43 -20.93 3.34
CA SER A 335 3.04 -21.85 2.38
C SER A 335 2.05 -22.91 1.93
N PHE A 336 1.24 -23.44 2.85
CA PHE A 336 0.22 -24.44 2.55
C PHE A 336 -0.92 -23.86 1.68
N ALA A 337 -1.36 -22.64 1.95
CA ALA A 337 -2.48 -22.02 1.24
C ALA A 337 -2.08 -21.42 -0.11
N ALA A 338 -0.89 -20.83 -0.20
CA ALA A 338 -0.49 -19.96 -1.29
C ALA A 338 0.43 -20.63 -2.33
N PHE A 339 1.35 -21.50 -1.89
CA PHE A 339 2.36 -22.02 -2.80
C PHE A 339 1.88 -23.28 -3.52
N PRO A 340 2.33 -23.49 -4.77
CA PRO A 340 2.04 -24.70 -5.53
C PRO A 340 2.87 -25.87 -4.97
N LEU A 341 2.50 -26.34 -3.77
CA LEU A 341 3.08 -27.50 -3.13
C LEU A 341 2.63 -28.81 -3.81
N SER A 342 3.14 -29.94 -3.32
CA SER A 342 2.74 -31.26 -3.83
C SER A 342 1.21 -31.45 -3.84
N LYS A 343 0.69 -32.15 -4.85
CA LYS A 343 -0.74 -32.50 -4.89
C LYS A 343 -1.13 -33.51 -3.80
N ILE A 344 -0.15 -34.21 -3.24
CA ILE A 344 -0.35 -35.16 -2.15
C ILE A 344 -0.37 -34.38 -0.84
N PHE A 345 -1.53 -34.38 -0.16
CA PHE A 345 -1.76 -33.60 1.06
C PHE A 345 -0.65 -33.76 2.12
N LEU A 346 -0.24 -35.00 2.41
CA LEU A 346 0.82 -35.28 3.38
C LEU A 346 2.16 -34.64 2.99
N ILE A 347 2.54 -34.71 1.71
CA ILE A 347 3.79 -34.13 1.22
C ILE A 347 3.70 -32.60 1.24
N ALA A 348 2.56 -32.03 0.85
CA ALA A 348 2.33 -30.59 0.92
C ALA A 348 2.41 -30.09 2.37
N LEU A 349 1.81 -30.80 3.31
CA LEU A 349 1.86 -30.45 4.72
C LEU A 349 3.30 -30.50 5.26
N LEU A 350 4.08 -31.54 4.91
CA LEU A 350 5.48 -31.64 5.29
C LEU A 350 6.33 -30.51 4.68
N GLN A 351 6.12 -30.16 3.41
CA GLN A 351 6.79 -29.04 2.76
C GLN A 351 6.45 -27.71 3.46
N ALA A 352 5.17 -27.49 3.79
CA ALA A 352 4.74 -26.28 4.49
C ALA A 352 5.29 -26.19 5.93
N LEU A 353 5.34 -27.31 6.65
CA LEU A 353 5.97 -27.40 7.97
C LEU A 353 7.47 -27.11 7.88
N ALA A 354 8.17 -27.63 6.87
CA ALA A 354 9.58 -27.35 6.63
C ALA A 354 9.84 -25.87 6.31
N CYS A 355 9.00 -25.22 5.50
CA CYS A 355 9.09 -23.78 5.27
C CYS A 355 8.91 -22.98 6.58
N GLY A 356 7.94 -23.39 7.40
CA GLY A 356 7.69 -22.77 8.71
C GLY A 356 8.87 -22.92 9.67
N THR A 357 9.45 -24.12 9.78
CA THR A 357 10.60 -24.34 10.68
C THR A 357 11.80 -23.54 10.23
N ILE A 358 12.08 -23.47 8.92
CA ILE A 358 13.15 -22.62 8.38
C ILE A 358 12.91 -21.14 8.74
N GLY A 359 11.70 -20.64 8.54
CA GLY A 359 11.34 -19.26 8.90
C GLY A 359 11.53 -18.97 10.39
N ALA A 360 11.08 -19.89 11.25
CA ALA A 360 11.22 -19.76 12.70
C ALA A 360 12.68 -19.75 13.15
N VAL A 361 13.52 -20.61 12.57
CA VAL A 361 14.97 -20.66 12.84
C VAL A 361 15.65 -19.36 12.42
N ILE A 362 15.33 -18.84 11.22
CA ILE A 362 15.89 -17.57 10.73
C ILE A 362 15.53 -16.43 11.67
N VAL A 363 14.26 -16.32 12.07
CA VAL A 363 13.80 -15.24 12.94
C VAL A 363 14.39 -15.37 14.35
N SER A 364 14.47 -16.59 14.89
CA SER A 364 15.15 -16.85 16.16
C SER A 364 16.62 -16.43 16.13
N TYR A 365 17.33 -16.75 15.04
CA TYR A 365 18.72 -16.33 14.83
C TYR A 365 18.86 -14.81 14.74
N VAL A 366 17.99 -14.13 13.99
CA VAL A 366 18.01 -12.66 13.85
C VAL A 366 17.74 -11.97 15.18
N ILE A 367 16.71 -12.40 15.92
CA ILE A 367 16.36 -11.83 17.23
C ILE A 367 17.51 -12.03 18.23
N THR A 368 18.02 -13.25 18.34
CA THR A 368 19.14 -13.53 19.27
C THR A 368 20.38 -12.73 18.92
N LYS A 369 20.70 -12.59 17.63
CA LYS A 369 21.88 -11.83 17.19
C LYS A 369 21.76 -10.33 17.45
N GLN A 370 20.59 -9.74 17.22
CA GLN A 370 20.40 -8.28 17.30
C GLN A 370 20.05 -7.83 18.73
N LEU A 371 19.16 -8.56 19.39
CA LEU A 371 18.62 -8.19 20.71
C LEU A 371 19.15 -9.07 21.85
N GLY A 372 19.93 -10.12 21.59
CA GLY A 372 20.41 -11.05 22.62
C GLY A 372 21.15 -10.36 23.77
N HIS A 373 21.99 -9.38 23.47
CA HIS A 373 22.72 -8.62 24.50
C HIS A 373 21.77 -7.81 25.42
N LEU A 374 20.70 -7.24 24.88
CA LEU A 374 19.69 -6.51 25.65
C LEU A 374 18.81 -7.47 26.47
N LEU A 375 18.45 -8.61 25.88
CA LEU A 375 17.68 -9.65 26.53
C LEU A 375 18.41 -10.25 27.73
N SER A 376 19.72 -10.44 27.63
CA SER A 376 20.57 -10.92 28.73
C SER A 376 20.82 -9.83 29.78
N SER A 377 21.11 -8.60 29.36
CA SER A 377 21.37 -7.49 30.29
C SER A 377 20.18 -7.13 31.16
N GLU A 378 18.95 -7.32 30.66
CA GLU A 378 17.72 -7.01 31.39
C GLU A 378 17.11 -8.25 32.07
N ALA A 379 17.66 -9.45 31.82
CA ALA A 379 17.30 -10.68 32.54
C ALA A 379 17.77 -10.67 34.00
N ASP A 380 18.92 -10.04 34.25
CA ASP A 380 19.62 -10.05 35.52
C ASP A 380 19.20 -8.92 36.47
N LYS A 381 18.39 -7.96 36.00
CA LYS A 381 17.84 -6.91 36.86
C LYS A 381 16.59 -7.44 37.57
N PRO A 382 16.56 -7.50 38.91
CA PRO A 382 15.36 -7.89 39.62
C PRO A 382 14.27 -6.86 39.33
N THR A 383 13.24 -7.27 38.59
CA THR A 383 12.03 -6.48 38.38
C THR A 383 11.45 -6.19 39.76
N ALA A 384 11.48 -4.92 40.17
CA ALA A 384 10.96 -4.49 41.46
C ALA A 384 9.55 -5.06 41.62
N THR A 385 9.42 -5.92 42.62
CA THR A 385 8.24 -6.73 42.87
C THR A 385 7.16 -5.83 43.43
N GLU A 386 6.41 -5.14 42.57
CA GLU A 386 5.06 -4.76 42.96
C GLU A 386 4.25 -6.04 43.02
N ASN A 387 3.77 -6.37 44.22
CA ASN A 387 2.93 -7.51 44.56
C ASN A 387 1.69 -7.59 43.65
N GLN A 388 1.84 -8.11 42.44
CA GLN A 388 0.73 -8.63 41.68
C GLN A 388 0.62 -10.10 42.05
N SER A 389 -0.13 -10.33 43.13
CA SER A 389 -0.73 -11.61 43.43
C SER A 389 -1.17 -12.30 42.14
N ALA A 390 -0.90 -13.61 42.03
CA ALA A 390 -1.46 -14.48 41.01
C ALA A 390 -3.00 -14.52 41.11
N GLN A 391 -3.65 -13.40 40.79
CA GLN A 391 -5.06 -13.37 40.47
C GLN A 391 -5.21 -14.05 39.11
N ASN A 392 -6.30 -14.79 38.93
CA ASN A 392 -6.68 -15.36 37.65
C ASN A 392 -6.93 -14.22 36.65
N ILE A 393 -5.86 -13.74 36.00
CA ILE A 393 -5.92 -12.74 34.93
C ILE A 393 -6.69 -13.39 33.78
N GLY A 394 -7.98 -13.06 33.69
CA GLY A 394 -8.86 -13.51 32.62
C GLY A 394 -8.40 -12.95 31.27
N PHE A 395 -8.71 -13.66 30.18
CA PHE A 395 -8.29 -13.28 28.82
C PHE A 395 -8.72 -11.86 28.41
N LEU A 396 -9.83 -11.37 28.98
CA LEU A 396 -10.37 -10.04 28.67
C LEU A 396 -9.88 -8.92 29.59
N SER A 397 -9.13 -9.22 30.65
CA SER A 397 -8.64 -8.22 31.59
C SER A 397 -7.78 -7.14 30.92
N ASP A 398 -7.85 -5.92 31.47
CA ASP A 398 -7.02 -4.80 31.02
C ASP A 398 -5.66 -4.84 31.70
N ILE A 399 -4.70 -5.39 30.97
CA ILE A 399 -3.30 -5.49 31.38
C ILE A 399 -2.58 -4.21 30.94
N ALA A 400 -1.94 -3.53 31.89
CA ALA A 400 -1.03 -2.42 31.61
C ALA A 400 0.22 -2.93 30.86
N GLY A 401 0.65 -2.20 29.83
CA GLY A 401 1.82 -2.59 29.03
C GLY A 401 3.15 -2.45 29.80
N PRO A 402 4.23 -3.12 29.34
CA PRO A 402 5.57 -2.90 29.88
C PRO A 402 6.00 -1.44 29.72
N ARG A 403 6.96 -1.00 30.54
CA ARG A 403 7.54 0.36 30.49
C ARG A 403 9.06 0.30 30.41
N GLY A 404 9.68 1.38 29.95
CA GLY A 404 11.14 1.53 29.89
C GLY A 404 11.80 0.50 28.96
N ALA A 405 12.99 0.02 29.35
CA ALA A 405 13.82 -0.87 28.53
C ALA A 405 13.11 -2.16 28.05
N GLN A 406 12.24 -2.74 28.88
CA GLN A 406 11.47 -3.93 28.50
C GLN A 406 10.49 -3.62 27.35
N LEU A 407 9.89 -2.42 27.33
CA LEU A 407 9.00 -2.00 26.23
C LEU A 407 9.80 -1.82 24.93
N GLU A 408 10.98 -1.23 25.00
CA GLU A 408 11.86 -1.03 23.84
C GLU A 408 12.29 -2.38 23.23
N ILE A 409 12.64 -3.37 24.05
CA ILE A 409 12.97 -4.72 23.59
C ILE A 409 11.77 -5.36 22.90
N VAL A 410 10.57 -5.26 23.50
CA VAL A 410 9.34 -5.78 22.91
C VAL A 410 9.06 -5.10 21.56
N TYR A 411 9.20 -3.79 21.46
CA TYR A 411 9.02 -3.05 20.20
C TYR A 411 10.09 -3.40 19.18
N GLY A 412 11.33 -3.65 19.59
CA GLY A 412 12.38 -4.15 18.71
C GLY A 412 12.03 -5.52 18.11
N VAL A 413 11.58 -6.49 18.93
CA VAL A 413 11.12 -7.80 18.45
C VAL A 413 9.92 -7.66 17.51
N PHE A 414 8.90 -6.92 17.93
CA PHE A 414 7.68 -6.77 17.13
C PHE A 414 7.89 -5.89 15.89
N GLY A 415 8.91 -5.03 15.85
CA GLY A 415 9.31 -4.32 14.65
C GLY A 415 9.74 -5.29 13.56
N TYR A 416 10.55 -6.30 13.88
CA TYR A 416 10.89 -7.37 12.93
C TYR A 416 9.67 -8.20 12.54
N MET A 417 8.82 -8.56 13.49
CA MET A 417 7.59 -9.29 13.21
C MET A 417 6.64 -8.49 12.31
N GLN A 418 6.59 -7.18 12.48
CA GLN A 418 5.77 -6.30 11.66
C GLN A 418 6.27 -6.22 10.22
N VAL A 419 7.58 -6.18 10.00
CA VAL A 419 8.14 -6.28 8.64
C VAL A 419 7.67 -7.59 7.97
N LEU A 420 7.63 -8.70 8.71
CA LEU A 420 7.13 -9.97 8.18
C LEU A 420 5.62 -9.96 7.94
N SER A 421 4.81 -9.32 8.79
CA SER A 421 3.37 -9.17 8.55
C SER A 421 3.06 -8.27 7.37
N ALA A 422 3.83 -7.20 7.16
CA ALA A 422 3.72 -6.35 5.98
C ALA A 422 4.09 -7.10 4.70
N CYS A 423 5.15 -7.93 4.76
CA CYS A 423 5.47 -8.84 3.67
C CYS A 423 4.29 -9.76 3.33
N PHE A 424 3.69 -10.36 4.37
CA PHE A 424 2.54 -11.23 4.20
C PHE A 424 1.34 -10.47 3.62
N MET A 425 1.04 -9.28 4.13
CA MET A 425 -0.04 -8.44 3.65
C MET A 425 0.15 -8.07 2.17
N SER A 426 1.34 -7.62 1.76
CA SER A 426 1.64 -7.31 0.34
C SER A 426 1.45 -8.52 -0.58
N PHE A 427 1.85 -9.71 -0.13
CA PHE A 427 1.65 -10.92 -0.90
C PHE A 427 0.16 -11.28 -1.03
N ALA A 428 -0.58 -11.25 0.08
CA ALA A 428 -2.02 -11.55 0.08
C ALA A 428 -2.81 -10.52 -0.74
N HIS A 429 -2.42 -9.24 -0.63
CA HIS A 429 -2.96 -8.12 -1.37
C HIS A 429 -2.79 -8.29 -2.87
N GLY A 430 -1.55 -8.49 -3.35
CA GLY A 430 -1.28 -8.68 -4.77
C GLY A 430 -2.09 -9.82 -5.39
N GLY A 431 -2.26 -10.92 -4.65
CA GLY A 431 -3.09 -12.06 -5.07
C GLY A 431 -4.60 -11.78 -5.12
N ASN A 432 -5.12 -10.91 -4.25
CA ASN A 432 -6.53 -10.51 -4.28
C ASN A 432 -6.79 -9.46 -5.37
N ASP A 433 -6.00 -8.40 -5.39
CA ASP A 433 -6.34 -7.15 -6.07
C ASP A 433 -5.96 -7.15 -7.55
N VAL A 434 -5.02 -8.00 -7.99
CA VAL A 434 -4.73 -8.17 -9.42
C VAL A 434 -5.98 -8.57 -10.23
N SER A 435 -6.93 -9.25 -9.58
CA SER A 435 -8.19 -9.67 -10.18
C SER A 435 -9.08 -8.50 -10.62
N ASN A 436 -8.98 -7.35 -9.94
CA ASN A 436 -9.75 -6.16 -10.23
C ASN A 436 -9.36 -5.58 -11.61
N ALA A 437 -8.10 -5.72 -12.02
CA ALA A 437 -7.63 -5.31 -13.34
C ALA A 437 -7.76 -6.45 -14.37
N ILE A 438 -7.34 -7.66 -14.00
CA ILE A 438 -7.21 -8.77 -14.96
C ILE A 438 -8.55 -9.43 -15.26
N GLY A 439 -9.52 -9.44 -14.34
CA GLY A 439 -10.83 -10.04 -14.57
C GLY A 439 -11.55 -9.42 -15.78
N PRO A 440 -11.81 -8.10 -15.76
CA PRO A 440 -12.44 -7.41 -16.89
C PRO A 440 -11.57 -7.41 -18.16
N LEU A 441 -10.25 -7.27 -18.02
CA LEU A 441 -9.32 -7.34 -19.16
C LEU A 441 -9.39 -8.71 -19.86
N ALA A 442 -9.37 -9.80 -19.10
CA ALA A 442 -9.42 -11.15 -19.64
C ALA A 442 -10.77 -11.45 -20.30
N ALA A 443 -11.87 -10.92 -19.73
CA ALA A 443 -13.18 -10.98 -20.38
C ALA A 443 -13.18 -10.22 -21.72
N ALA A 444 -12.61 -9.02 -21.78
CA ALA A 444 -12.53 -8.23 -23.01
C ALA A 444 -11.66 -8.89 -24.09
N LEU A 445 -10.52 -9.46 -23.71
CA LEU A 445 -9.66 -10.22 -24.64
C LEU A 445 -10.37 -11.47 -25.19
N ALA A 446 -11.12 -12.18 -24.36
CA ALA A 446 -11.86 -13.36 -24.80
C ALA A 446 -12.92 -13.03 -25.86
N ILE A 447 -13.58 -11.88 -25.76
CA ILE A 447 -14.52 -11.38 -26.77
C ILE A 447 -13.81 -11.17 -28.12
N LEU A 448 -12.62 -10.54 -28.11
CA LEU A 448 -11.85 -10.27 -29.32
C LEU A 448 -11.29 -11.53 -29.99
N GLN A 449 -11.02 -12.58 -29.21
CA GLN A 449 -10.47 -13.84 -29.69
C GLN A 449 -11.56 -14.82 -30.19
N GLY A 450 -12.83 -14.41 -30.20
CA GLY A 450 -13.94 -15.26 -30.65
C GLY A 450 -14.30 -16.36 -29.64
N GLY A 451 -13.97 -16.15 -28.35
CA GLY A 451 -14.37 -17.07 -27.29
C GLY A 451 -15.89 -17.19 -27.22
N VAL A 452 -16.42 -18.38 -27.51
CA VAL A 452 -17.84 -18.68 -27.40
C VAL A 452 -18.30 -18.41 -25.96
N SER A 453 -19.33 -17.58 -25.80
CA SER A 453 -20.00 -17.35 -24.51
C SER A 453 -20.29 -18.69 -23.82
N GLY A 454 -19.52 -19.03 -22.79
CA GLY A 454 -19.70 -20.25 -21.99
C GLY A 454 -18.51 -21.22 -21.93
N ALA A 455 -17.48 -21.07 -22.78
CA ALA A 455 -16.24 -21.84 -22.63
C ALA A 455 -15.45 -21.36 -21.39
N GLU A 456 -14.73 -22.27 -20.74
CA GLU A 456 -13.86 -21.91 -19.62
C GLU A 456 -12.69 -21.07 -20.13
N ILE A 457 -12.80 -19.74 -20.02
CA ILE A 457 -11.74 -18.83 -20.41
C ILE A 457 -10.57 -19.03 -19.44
N VAL A 458 -9.49 -19.64 -19.92
CA VAL A 458 -8.25 -19.80 -19.18
C VAL A 458 -7.49 -18.47 -19.25
N ILE A 459 -7.23 -17.85 -18.11
CA ILE A 459 -6.45 -16.60 -18.05
C ILE A 459 -4.98 -16.92 -18.36
N PRO A 460 -4.38 -16.34 -19.41
CA PRO A 460 -2.98 -16.56 -19.71
C PRO A 460 -2.08 -16.02 -18.59
N LEU A 461 -1.07 -16.80 -18.20
CA LEU A 461 -0.15 -16.41 -17.12
C LEU A 461 0.61 -15.10 -17.43
N GLU A 462 0.86 -14.81 -18.71
CA GLU A 462 1.46 -13.54 -19.16
C GLU A 462 0.57 -12.32 -18.83
N VAL A 463 -0.75 -12.48 -18.86
CA VAL A 463 -1.70 -11.40 -18.54
C VAL A 463 -1.73 -11.17 -17.02
N LEU A 464 -1.59 -12.23 -16.23
CA LEU A 464 -1.50 -12.10 -14.78
C LEU A 464 -0.18 -11.45 -14.35
N ALA A 465 0.93 -11.86 -14.96
CA ALA A 465 2.24 -11.22 -14.79
C ALA A 465 2.21 -9.74 -15.20
N TRP A 466 1.47 -9.41 -16.26
CA TRP A 466 1.25 -8.03 -16.69
C TRP A 466 0.50 -7.20 -15.66
N GLY A 467 -0.55 -7.75 -15.04
CA GLY A 467 -1.25 -7.12 -13.93
C GLY A 467 -0.34 -6.88 -12.73
N GLY A 468 0.45 -7.89 -12.35
CA GLY A 468 1.46 -7.75 -11.29
C GLY A 468 2.49 -6.65 -11.61
N PHE A 469 3.00 -6.60 -12.84
CA PHE A 469 3.90 -5.54 -13.29
C PHE A 469 3.25 -4.15 -13.21
N GLY A 470 1.97 -4.03 -13.59
CA GLY A 470 1.19 -2.81 -13.43
C GLY A 470 1.13 -2.34 -11.97
N ILE A 471 0.79 -3.23 -11.03
CA ILE A 471 0.77 -2.92 -9.59
C ILE A 471 2.13 -2.41 -9.12
N VAL A 472 3.22 -3.08 -9.51
CA VAL A 472 4.59 -2.67 -9.16
C VAL A 472 4.96 -1.30 -9.73
N ALA A 473 4.60 -1.05 -10.99
CA ALA A 473 4.82 0.23 -11.64
C ALA A 473 4.09 1.36 -10.91
N GLY A 474 2.83 1.12 -10.54
CA GLY A 474 1.98 2.03 -9.78
C GLY A 474 2.56 2.42 -8.43
N LEU A 475 2.88 1.41 -7.61
CA LEU A 475 3.41 1.65 -6.26
C LEU A 475 4.78 2.33 -6.29
N THR A 476 5.59 2.08 -7.32
CA THR A 476 6.92 2.69 -7.45
C THR A 476 6.81 4.15 -7.85
N MET A 477 5.88 4.50 -8.74
CA MET A 477 5.73 5.86 -9.26
C MET A 477 4.94 6.76 -8.31
N TRP A 478 3.81 6.30 -7.77
CA TRP A 478 2.85 7.15 -7.05
C TRP A 478 2.47 6.66 -5.65
N GLY A 479 2.86 5.45 -5.27
CA GLY A 479 2.51 4.83 -3.99
C GLY A 479 2.90 5.65 -2.74
N TYR A 480 3.93 6.50 -2.85
CA TYR A 480 4.39 7.33 -1.74
C TYR A 480 3.33 8.30 -1.21
N ARG A 481 2.43 8.80 -2.06
CA ARG A 481 1.42 9.81 -1.69
C ARG A 481 0.42 9.26 -0.67
N VAL A 482 -0.08 8.04 -0.92
CA VAL A 482 -1.08 7.40 -0.05
C VAL A 482 -0.41 6.82 1.19
N ILE A 483 0.78 6.21 1.06
CA ILE A 483 1.54 5.68 2.22
C ILE A 483 1.79 6.79 3.25
N ALA A 484 2.24 7.96 2.80
CA ALA A 484 2.52 9.09 3.69
C ALA A 484 1.28 9.59 4.44
N THR A 485 0.10 9.44 3.84
CA THR A 485 -1.18 9.89 4.41
C THR A 485 -1.75 8.87 5.40
N ILE A 486 -1.73 7.57 5.07
CA ILE A 486 -2.21 6.49 5.96
C ILE A 486 -1.35 6.38 7.21
N GLY A 487 -0.02 6.40 7.06
CA GLY A 487 0.91 6.22 8.18
C GLY A 487 0.77 7.26 9.29
N LYS A 488 0.27 8.46 8.97
CA LYS A 488 0.06 9.57 9.92
C LYS A 488 -1.37 9.65 10.47
N LYS A 489 -2.39 9.18 9.73
CA LYS A 489 -3.81 9.45 10.05
C LYS A 489 -4.55 8.31 10.75
N ILE A 490 -4.07 7.07 10.71
CA ILE A 490 -4.92 5.94 11.14
C ILE A 490 -4.93 5.75 12.67
N THR A 491 -3.79 5.64 13.34
CA THR A 491 -3.64 5.66 14.82
C THR A 491 -2.15 5.79 15.15
N GLU A 492 -1.76 6.14 16.39
CA GLU A 492 -0.39 5.91 16.86
C GLU A 492 -0.10 4.41 16.85
N LEU A 493 0.45 3.93 15.74
CA LEU A 493 0.71 2.52 15.48
C LEU A 493 2.04 2.14 16.12
N THR A 494 1.98 1.53 17.30
CA THR A 494 3.15 0.86 17.90
C THR A 494 3.39 -0.46 17.18
N PRO A 495 4.63 -1.00 17.17
CA PRO A 495 4.93 -2.20 16.39
C PRO A 495 4.06 -3.43 16.70
N THR A 496 3.71 -3.62 17.97
CA THR A 496 2.81 -4.69 18.41
C THR A 496 1.39 -4.57 17.84
N ARG A 497 0.91 -3.32 17.68
CA ARG A 497 -0.42 -3.01 17.13
C ARG A 497 -0.41 -3.19 15.61
N GLY A 498 0.62 -2.65 14.95
CA GLY A 498 0.83 -2.80 13.51
C GLY A 498 0.89 -4.27 13.10
N PHE A 499 1.74 -5.06 13.78
CA PHE A 499 1.83 -6.51 13.55
C PHE A 499 0.48 -7.21 13.70
N ALA A 500 -0.26 -6.96 14.79
CA ALA A 500 -1.54 -7.62 15.04
C ALA A 500 -2.59 -7.29 13.97
N ALA A 501 -2.67 -6.02 13.55
CA ALA A 501 -3.59 -5.59 12.52
C ALA A 501 -3.23 -6.15 11.14
N GLU A 502 -1.97 -6.02 10.71
CA GLU A 502 -1.51 -6.51 9.40
C GLU A 502 -1.59 -8.04 9.31
N PHE A 503 -1.13 -8.77 10.33
CA PHE A 503 -1.17 -10.24 10.32
C PHE A 503 -2.62 -10.75 10.22
N ALA A 504 -3.54 -10.16 10.98
CA ALA A 504 -4.96 -10.50 10.93
C ALA A 504 -5.58 -10.16 9.58
N ALA A 505 -5.33 -8.96 9.05
CA ALA A 505 -5.86 -8.53 7.76
C ALA A 505 -5.34 -9.42 6.62
N ALA A 506 -4.03 -9.68 6.59
CA ALA A 506 -3.39 -10.55 5.61
C ALA A 506 -3.95 -11.98 5.64
N SER A 507 -4.20 -12.53 6.84
CA SER A 507 -4.83 -13.85 6.99
C SER A 507 -6.23 -13.90 6.38
N VAL A 508 -7.06 -12.88 6.66
CA VAL A 508 -8.43 -12.80 6.12
C VAL A 508 -8.40 -12.64 4.59
N VAL A 509 -7.53 -11.76 4.07
CA VAL A 509 -7.36 -11.56 2.63
C VAL A 509 -6.90 -12.83 1.94
N LEU A 510 -5.88 -13.51 2.49
CA LEU A 510 -5.36 -14.76 1.91
C LEU A 510 -6.44 -15.84 1.81
N VAL A 511 -7.19 -16.05 2.90
CA VAL A 511 -8.26 -17.06 2.94
C VAL A 511 -9.36 -16.70 1.93
N ALA A 512 -9.78 -15.44 1.87
CA ALA A 512 -10.77 -15.00 0.90
C ALA A 512 -10.29 -15.19 -0.55
N SER A 513 -9.03 -14.83 -0.83
CA SER A 513 -8.40 -15.03 -2.14
C SER A 513 -8.39 -16.51 -2.54
N LYS A 514 -8.06 -17.41 -1.60
CA LYS A 514 -8.05 -18.85 -1.84
C LYS A 514 -9.45 -19.40 -2.13
N LEU A 515 -10.47 -18.83 -1.49
CA LEU A 515 -11.89 -19.14 -1.77
C LEU A 515 -12.41 -18.47 -3.05
N GLY A 516 -11.57 -17.69 -3.75
CA GLY A 516 -11.96 -16.94 -4.95
C GLY A 516 -12.97 -15.83 -4.67
N LEU A 517 -13.03 -15.34 -3.42
CA LEU A 517 -13.92 -14.26 -3.02
C LEU A 517 -13.19 -12.91 -3.18
N PRO A 518 -13.61 -12.03 -4.10
CA PRO A 518 -13.06 -10.69 -4.20
C PRO A 518 -13.51 -9.89 -2.97
N ILE A 519 -12.56 -9.43 -2.18
CA ILE A 519 -12.80 -8.60 -1.01
C ILE A 519 -12.04 -7.28 -1.11
N SER A 520 -12.39 -6.30 -0.28
CA SER A 520 -11.58 -5.09 -0.15
C SER A 520 -10.50 -5.29 0.92
N ALA A 521 -9.24 -5.28 0.52
CA ALA A 521 -8.12 -5.31 1.44
C ALA A 521 -8.07 -4.06 2.33
N THR A 522 -8.36 -2.88 1.76
CA THR A 522 -8.51 -1.60 2.49
C THR A 522 -9.47 -1.74 3.67
N HIS A 523 -10.67 -2.30 3.43
CA HIS A 523 -11.67 -2.48 4.48
C HIS A 523 -11.20 -3.45 5.55
N THR A 524 -10.64 -4.57 5.11
CA THR A 524 -10.19 -5.64 6.00
C THR A 524 -9.11 -5.13 6.96
N LEU A 525 -8.18 -4.31 6.46
CA LEU A 525 -7.16 -3.65 7.28
C LEU A 525 -7.77 -2.62 8.22
N VAL A 526 -8.66 -1.75 7.75
CA VAL A 526 -9.32 -0.75 8.61
C VAL A 526 -10.08 -1.43 9.74
N GLY A 527 -10.82 -2.50 9.43
CA GLY A 527 -11.46 -3.35 10.43
C GLY A 527 -10.46 -3.95 11.41
N ALA A 528 -9.33 -4.46 10.93
CA ALA A 528 -8.27 -4.98 11.79
C ALA A 528 -7.66 -3.92 12.71
N VAL A 529 -7.42 -2.71 12.22
CA VAL A 529 -6.96 -1.59 13.07
C VAL A 529 -8.00 -1.25 14.13
N MET A 530 -9.28 -1.21 13.76
CA MET A 530 -10.38 -0.99 14.72
C MET A 530 -10.43 -2.09 15.78
N GLY A 531 -10.22 -3.36 15.40
CA GLY A 531 -10.16 -4.49 16.33
C GLY A 531 -9.05 -4.35 17.37
N VAL A 532 -7.84 -3.93 16.96
CA VAL A 532 -6.75 -3.59 17.89
C VAL A 532 -7.14 -2.41 18.79
N GLY A 533 -7.81 -1.40 18.24
CA GLY A 533 -8.35 -0.27 18.98
C GLY A 533 -9.33 -0.69 20.07
N PHE A 534 -10.34 -1.51 19.73
CA PHE A 534 -11.33 -2.03 20.68
C PHE A 534 -10.72 -2.94 21.75
N ALA A 535 -9.65 -3.66 21.42
CA ALA A 535 -8.94 -4.48 22.38
C ALA A 535 -8.28 -3.65 23.52
N ARG A 536 -8.19 -2.32 23.38
CA ARG A 536 -7.71 -1.38 24.41
C ARG A 536 -8.83 -0.63 25.15
N GLY A 537 -10.07 -0.73 24.67
CA GLY A 537 -11.21 0.02 25.17
C GLY A 537 -12.01 0.69 24.04
N LEU A 538 -13.27 1.04 24.32
CA LEU A 538 -14.18 1.63 23.32
C LEU A 538 -13.81 3.08 22.93
N ASN A 539 -13.09 3.80 23.79
CA ASN A 539 -12.75 5.21 23.60
C ASN A 539 -11.48 5.46 22.75
N SER A 540 -10.74 4.42 22.37
CA SER A 540 -9.47 4.56 21.63
C SER A 540 -9.62 4.63 20.10
N VAL A 541 -10.83 4.47 19.56
CA VAL A 541 -11.08 4.57 18.11
C VAL A 541 -11.67 5.94 17.79
N ARG A 542 -11.00 6.72 16.93
CA ARG A 542 -11.53 8.00 16.44
C ARG A 542 -12.69 7.76 15.50
N ALA A 543 -13.92 7.96 15.99
CA ALA A 543 -15.14 7.78 15.20
C ALA A 543 -15.18 8.63 13.93
N GLU A 544 -14.54 9.79 13.93
CA GLU A 544 -14.42 10.67 12.76
C GLU A 544 -13.64 10.01 11.61
N THR A 545 -12.48 9.43 11.90
CA THR A 545 -11.67 8.71 10.91
C THR A 545 -12.43 7.51 10.32
N VAL A 546 -13.16 6.77 11.15
CA VAL A 546 -14.00 5.66 10.69
C VAL A 546 -15.11 6.16 9.77
N ARG A 547 -15.77 7.27 10.14
CA ARG A 547 -16.84 7.87 9.33
C ARG A 547 -16.34 8.34 7.97
N GLU A 548 -15.18 9.00 7.92
CA GLU A 548 -14.57 9.46 6.66
C GLU A 548 -14.25 8.31 5.72
N ILE A 549 -13.69 7.23 6.26
CA ILE A 549 -13.36 6.02 5.51
C ILE A 549 -14.64 5.36 4.98
N VAL A 550 -15.66 5.16 5.82
CA VAL A 550 -16.93 4.58 5.38
C VAL A 550 -17.62 5.46 4.33
N ALA A 551 -17.55 6.79 4.47
CA ALA A 551 -18.09 7.71 3.49
C ALA A 551 -17.37 7.59 2.13
N SER A 552 -16.04 7.46 2.12
CA SER A 552 -15.28 7.28 0.87
C SER A 552 -15.69 5.98 0.15
N TRP A 553 -15.98 4.92 0.90
CA TRP A 553 -16.43 3.64 0.35
C TRP A 553 -17.80 3.73 -0.32
N VAL A 554 -18.73 4.45 0.30
CA VAL A 554 -20.08 4.67 -0.25
C VAL A 554 -20.04 5.52 -1.51
N VAL A 555 -19.16 6.53 -1.56
CA VAL A 555 -19.00 7.41 -2.73
C VAL A 555 -18.30 6.70 -3.90
N THR A 556 -17.38 5.77 -3.62
CA THR A 556 -16.56 5.12 -4.66
C THR A 556 -17.39 4.29 -5.65
N ILE A 557 -18.43 3.59 -5.19
CA ILE A 557 -19.31 2.76 -6.04
C ILE A 557 -20.07 3.60 -7.09
N PRO A 558 -20.88 4.61 -6.72
CA PRO A 558 -21.63 5.41 -7.68
C PRO A 558 -20.72 6.21 -8.61
N VAL A 559 -19.58 6.70 -8.14
CA VAL A 559 -18.63 7.41 -9.01
C VAL A 559 -18.09 6.48 -10.09
N GLY A 560 -17.65 5.27 -9.73
CA GLY A 560 -17.22 4.26 -10.70
C GLY A 560 -18.33 3.90 -11.70
N ALA A 561 -19.56 3.71 -11.21
CA ALA A 561 -20.72 3.43 -12.05
C ALA A 561 -21.01 4.54 -13.07
N ILE A 562 -21.06 5.79 -12.62
CA ILE A 562 -21.36 6.96 -13.48
C ILE A 562 -20.26 7.15 -14.53
N LEU A 563 -18.99 7.10 -14.12
CA LEU A 563 -17.87 7.22 -15.04
C LEU A 563 -17.87 6.11 -16.09
N SER A 564 -18.19 4.87 -15.70
CA SER A 564 -18.27 3.73 -16.62
C SER A 564 -19.35 3.91 -17.68
N VAL A 565 -20.54 4.38 -17.28
CA VAL A 565 -21.62 4.70 -18.23
C VAL A 565 -21.20 5.79 -19.19
N PHE A 566 -20.61 6.87 -18.68
CA PHE A 566 -20.13 7.98 -19.49
C PHE A 566 -19.04 7.56 -20.49
N TYR A 567 -18.03 6.79 -20.04
CA TYR A 567 -16.97 6.29 -20.91
C TYR A 567 -17.50 5.28 -21.94
N THR A 568 -18.48 4.46 -21.59
CA THR A 568 -19.12 3.55 -22.56
C THR A 568 -19.81 4.34 -23.66
N TRP A 569 -20.52 5.41 -23.30
CA TRP A 569 -21.15 6.30 -24.28
C TRP A 569 -20.13 6.91 -25.26
N ILE A 570 -18.99 7.39 -24.76
CA ILE A 570 -17.91 7.91 -25.62
C ILE A 570 -17.32 6.81 -26.49
N LEU A 571 -16.95 5.67 -25.89
CA LEU A 571 -16.22 4.61 -26.56
C LEU A 571 -17.07 3.94 -27.64
N THR A 572 -18.37 3.77 -27.42
CA THR A 572 -19.29 3.25 -28.45
C THR A 572 -19.41 4.20 -29.65
N LYS A 573 -19.41 5.53 -29.43
CA LYS A 573 -19.37 6.50 -30.53
C LYS A 573 -18.05 6.45 -31.30
N LEU A 574 -16.92 6.40 -30.59
CA LEU A 574 -15.60 6.26 -31.22
C LEU A 574 -15.47 4.95 -32.01
N LEU A 575 -15.89 3.83 -31.42
CA LEU A 575 -15.88 2.53 -32.08
C LEU A 575 -16.76 2.55 -33.34
N SER A 576 -17.93 3.20 -33.33
CA SER A 576 -18.77 3.33 -34.53
C SER A 576 -18.19 4.19 -35.65
N ILE A 577 -17.18 5.02 -35.35
CA ILE A 577 -16.45 5.82 -36.36
C ILE A 577 -15.26 5.04 -36.92
N VAL A 578 -14.65 4.16 -36.10
CA VAL A 578 -13.43 3.41 -36.42
C VAL A 578 -13.73 2.02 -37.02
N LEU A 579 -14.86 1.40 -36.65
CA LEU A 579 -15.37 0.12 -37.15
C LEU A 579 -16.51 0.34 -38.12
#